data_AF-A0AA51IUT3-F1
#
_entry.id   AF-A0AA51IUT3-F1
#
_cell.length_a   1.000
_cell.length_b   1.000
_cell.length_c   1.000
_cell.angle_alpha   90.00
_cell.angle_beta   90.00
_cell.angle_gamma   90.00
#
_symmetry.space_group_name_H-M   'P 1'
#
loop_
_entity.id
_entity.type
_entity.pdbx_description
1 polymer ?
#
loop_
_entity_poly.entity_id
_entity_poly.type
_entity_poly.pdbx_seq_one_letter_code
_entity_poly.pdbx_strand_id
1 'polypeptide(L)' 'WCHKSGLIVTACGDDIIRIFKETDDSDPNAPTYDLICTKLNAHSQDVNCVKWNPSGNMELLSCSDDGEIKIWK' A
#
# COMPACT_ATOMS: atom_id res chain seq x y z
N TRP A 1 2.01 -4.75 -4.76
CA TRP A 1 3.39 -4.52 -5.23
C TRP A 1 3.35 -3.59 -6.44
N CYS A 2 4.08 -2.48 -6.41
CA CYS A 2 4.33 -1.62 -7.57
C CYS A 2 5.58 -2.12 -8.31
N HIS A 3 5.43 -2.58 -9.55
CA HIS A 3 6.55 -3.09 -10.34
C HIS A 3 7.57 -2.02 -10.78
N LYS A 4 7.23 -0.72 -10.65
CA LYS A 4 8.14 0.38 -10.97
C LYS A 4 9.01 0.81 -9.80
N SER A 5 8.44 0.88 -8.60
CA SER A 5 9.14 1.38 -7.41
C SER A 5 9.54 0.30 -6.42
N GLY A 6 9.06 -0.94 -6.58
CA GLY A 6 9.26 -2.01 -5.60
C GLY A 6 8.35 -1.91 -4.37
N LEU A 7 7.59 -0.83 -4.21
CA LEU A 7 6.76 -0.61 -3.02
C LEU A 7 5.63 -1.64 -2.89
N ILE A 8 5.44 -2.12 -1.68
CA ILE A 8 4.33 -3.01 -1.32
C ILE A 8 3.29 -2.19 -0.57
N VAL A 9 2.03 -2.37 -0.91
CA VAL A 9 0.89 -1.72 -0.25
C VAL A 9 -0.06 -2.79 0.23
N THR A 10 -0.68 -2.55 1.38
CA THR A 10 -1.63 -3.48 2.01
C THR A 10 -2.99 -2.82 2.22
N ALA A 11 -4.04 -3.63 2.11
CA ALA A 11 -5.40 -3.32 2.54
C ALA A 11 -5.68 -4.18 3.78
N CYS A 12 -6.28 -3.61 4.81
CA CYS A 12 -6.49 -4.28 6.09
C CYS A 12 -7.84 -3.87 6.69
N GLY A 13 -8.43 -4.77 7.49
CA GLY A 13 -9.71 -4.56 8.19
C GLY A 13 -9.59 -3.70 9.46
N ASP A 14 -8.44 -3.07 9.68
CA ASP A 14 -8.24 -2.06 10.72
C ASP A 14 -8.39 -0.63 10.18
N ASP A 15 -8.99 -0.48 8.99
CA ASP A 15 -9.21 0.76 8.24
C ASP A 15 -7.92 1.46 7.75
N ILE A 16 -6.77 0.79 7.87
CA ILE A 16 -5.44 1.37 7.62
C ILE A 16 -4.85 0.85 6.31
N ILE A 17 -4.17 1.75 5.58
CA ILE A 17 -3.27 1.39 4.48
C ILE A 17 -1.82 1.54 4.95
N ARG A 18 -1.01 0.52 4.71
CA ARG A 18 0.44 0.55 4.99
C ARG A 18 1.25 0.32 3.73
N ILE A 19 2.39 1.01 3.64
CA ILE A 19 3.36 0.88 2.55
C ILE A 19 4.69 0.41 3.11
N PHE A 20 5.27 -0.60 2.47
CA PHE A 20 6.55 -1.19 2.81
C PHE A 20 7.54 -1.04 1.66
N LYS A 21 8.82 -0.90 1.99
CA LYS A 21 9.95 -0.90 1.04
C LYS A 21 10.98 -1.92 1.50
N GLU A 22 11.52 -2.69 0.56
CA GLU A 22 12.67 -3.56 0.84
C GLU A 22 13.87 -2.72 1.28
N THR A 23 14.61 -3.19 2.28
CA THR A 23 15.81 -2.48 2.74
C THR A 23 16.92 -2.64 1.71
N ASP A 24 17.76 -1.61 1.57
CA ASP A 24 18.81 -1.58 0.55
C ASP A 24 19.92 -2.63 0.81
N ASP A 25 20.01 -3.16 2.03
CA ASP A 25 20.97 -4.16 2.52
C ASP A 25 20.38 -5.57 2.71
N SER A 26 19.17 -5.81 2.19
CA SER A 26 18.45 -7.07 2.35
C SER A 26 19.17 -8.30 1.74
N ASP A 27 19.08 -9.44 2.41
CA ASP A 27 19.52 -10.74 1.87
C ASP A 27 18.50 -11.24 0.84
N PRO A 28 18.89 -11.52 -0.43
CA PRO A 28 17.96 -12.06 -1.43
C PRO A 28 17.27 -13.37 -1.03
N ASN A 29 17.84 -14.15 -0.12
CA ASN A 29 17.25 -15.40 0.40
C ASN A 29 16.44 -15.19 1.69
N ALA A 30 16.53 -14.01 2.30
CA ALA A 30 15.82 -13.64 3.52
C ALA A 30 15.53 -12.12 3.51
N PRO A 31 14.66 -11.65 2.58
CA PRO A 31 14.51 -10.22 2.35
C PRO A 31 13.82 -9.53 3.53
N THR A 32 14.29 -8.32 3.83
CA THR A 32 13.81 -7.47 4.92
C THR A 32 13.10 -6.25 4.35
N TYR A 33 12.00 -5.85 5.00
CA TYR A 33 11.17 -4.74 4.55
C TYR A 33 10.89 -3.78 5.71
N ASP A 34 11.07 -2.49 5.46
CA ASP A 34 10.70 -1.42 6.37
C ASP A 34 9.27 -0.94 6.10
N LEU A 35 8.55 -0.63 7.17
CA LEU A 35 7.29 0.12 7.11
C LEU A 35 7.62 1.60 6.91
N ILE A 36 7.34 2.13 5.72
CA ILE A 36 7.69 3.52 5.37
C ILE A 36 6.51 4.49 5.45
N CYS A 37 5.27 3.98 5.44
CA CYS A 37 4.08 4.81 5.59
C CYS A 37 2.95 4.02 6.25
N THR A 38 2.24 4.67 7.17
CA THR A 38 0.98 4.20 7.75
C THR A 38 -0.06 5.31 7.61
N LYS A 39 -1.09 5.06 6.82
CA LYS A 39 -2.24 5.96 6.72
C LYS A 39 -3.35 5.46 7.63
N LEU A 40 -3.43 6.06 8.81
CA LEU A 40 -4.54 5.86 9.74
C LEU A 40 -5.84 6.40 9.14
N ASN A 41 -6.95 5.70 9.40
CA ASN A 41 -8.28 6.05 8.91
C ASN A 41 -8.24 6.32 7.39
N ALA A 42 -7.62 5.41 6.64
CA ALA A 42 -7.61 5.51 5.18
C ALA A 42 -9.05 5.46 4.66
N HIS A 43 -9.86 4.60 5.27
CA HIS A 43 -11.30 4.52 5.11
C HIS A 43 -11.96 4.58 6.50
N SER A 44 -13.30 4.65 6.53
CA SER A 44 -14.08 4.61 7.78
C SER A 44 -14.58 3.21 8.15
N GLN A 45 -14.26 2.22 7.31
CA GLN A 45 -14.46 0.78 7.50
C GLN A 45 -13.32 0.03 6.78
N ASP A 46 -13.36 -1.29 6.83
CA ASP A 46 -12.36 -2.20 6.28
C ASP A 46 -11.90 -1.82 4.87
N VAL A 47 -10.60 -1.79 4.65
CA VAL A 47 -10.04 -1.61 3.32
C VAL A 47 -10.05 -2.97 2.61
N ASN A 48 -10.76 -3.04 1.50
CA ASN A 48 -10.99 -4.28 0.76
C ASN A 48 -9.96 -4.52 -0.36
N CYS A 49 -9.49 -3.44 -0.98
CA CYS A 49 -8.54 -3.55 -2.09
C CYS A 49 -7.62 -2.34 -2.16
N VAL A 50 -6.41 -2.59 -2.65
CA VAL A 50 -5.41 -1.58 -3.00
C VAL A 50 -4.78 -1.94 -4.35
N LYS A 51 -4.59 -0.93 -5.22
CA LYS A 51 -3.97 -1.09 -6.54
C LYS A 51 -3.09 0.10 -6.89
N TRP A 52 -1.83 -0.16 -7.22
CA TRP A 52 -0.95 0.85 -7.79
C TRP A 52 -1.32 1.15 -9.24
N ASN A 53 -1.22 2.42 -9.64
CA ASN A 53 -1.36 2.83 -11.03
C ASN A 53 -0.22 2.22 -11.88
N PRO A 54 -0.52 1.38 -12.89
CA PRO A 54 0.50 0.76 -13.73
C PRO A 54 1.24 1.77 -14.63
N SER A 55 0.61 2.89 -14.96
CA SER A 55 1.14 3.91 -15.87
C SER A 55 2.24 4.76 -15.26
N GLY A 56 2.39 4.79 -13.93
CA GLY A 56 3.65 5.16 -13.27
C GLY A 56 3.72 6.52 -12.56
N ASN A 57 2.59 7.14 -12.23
CA ASN A 57 2.58 8.35 -11.43
C ASN A 57 2.65 8.09 -9.90
N MET A 58 3.04 6.88 -9.49
CA MET A 58 3.03 6.42 -8.09
C MET A 58 1.67 6.56 -7.38
N GLU A 59 0.60 6.76 -8.15
CA GLU A 59 -0.74 6.87 -7.59
C GLU A 59 -1.22 5.49 -7.11
N LEU A 60 -1.96 5.52 -6.01
CA LEU A 60 -2.60 4.35 -5.42
C LEU A 60 -4.11 4.53 -5.45
N LEU A 61 -4.84 3.47 -5.74
CA LEU A 61 -6.29 3.39 -5.56
C LEU A 61 -6.62 2.43 -4.41
N SER A 62 -7.61 2.78 -3.60
CA SER A 62 -8.21 1.87 -2.61
C SER A 62 -9.73 1.89 -2.65
N CYS A 63 -10.36 0.81 -2.18
CA CYS A 63 -11.81 0.74 -1.94
C CYS A 63 -12.09 0.05 -0.59
N SER A 64 -13.27 0.30 -0.03
CA SER A 64 -13.67 -0.12 1.31
C SER A 64 -15.17 -0.39 1.41
N ASP A 65 -15.58 -1.07 2.49
CA ASP A 65 -16.97 -1.25 2.91
C ASP A 65 -17.68 0.08 3.26
N ASP A 66 -16.92 1.18 3.42
CA ASP A 66 -17.51 2.51 3.55
C ASP A 66 -18.18 3.04 2.27
N GLY A 67 -18.10 2.30 1.17
CA GLY A 67 -18.71 2.64 -0.11
C GLY A 67 -17.88 3.63 -0.93
N GLU A 68 -16.68 4.00 -0.48
CA GLU A 68 -15.82 4.95 -1.16
C GLU A 68 -14.69 4.27 -1.95
N ILE A 69 -14.27 4.96 -3.01
CA ILE A 69 -13.02 4.71 -3.73
C ILE A 69 -12.14 5.95 -3.57
N LYS A 70 -10.89 5.76 -3.14
CA LYS A 70 -9.94 6.85 -2.91
C LYS A 70 -8.71 6.70 -3.79
N ILE A 71 -8.18 7.84 -4.24
CA ILE A 71 -6.91 7.94 -4.97
C ILE A 71 -5.92 8.71 -4.11
N TRP A 72 -4.69 8.19 -4.02
CA TRP A 72 -3.62 8.69 -3.16
C TRP A 72 -2.34 8.94 -3.97
N LYS A 73 -1.47 9.80 -3.45
CA LYS A 73 -0.15 10.12 -4.01
C LYS A 73 0.91 10.13 -2.91
#